data_AF-A0AAN7UL10-F1
#
_entry.id   AF-A0AAN7UL10-F1
#
_cell.length_a   1.000
_cell.length_b   1.000
_cell.length_c   1.000
_cell.angle_alpha   90.00
_cell.angle_beta   90.00
_cell.angle_gamma   90.00
#
_symmetry.space_group_name_H-M   'P 1'
#
loop_
_entity.id
_entity.type
_entity.pdbx_description
1 polymer ?
#
loop_
_entity_poly.entity_id
_entity_poly.type
_entity_poly.pdbx_seq_one_letter_code
_entity_poly.pdbx_strand_id
1 'polypeptide(L)'
;MAVDPRHQGRKAAAALYELVLELGEKINLPVYFESSPSVVNLYKKVGFQLLSDTVVHKAEVLGTEKDIQVPLMVRMPSKAGISFEEWRSSGYPKFGTREVSYVGGQAEKAKQQIVTKVVGLREAKSAEISP
;
A
#
# COMPACT_ATOMS: atom_id res chain seq x y z
N MET A 1 -6.58 -11.10 2.66
CA MET A 1 -7.60 -11.98 2.04
C MET A 1 -8.65 -12.31 3.10
N ALA A 2 -9.93 -12.28 2.74
CA ALA A 2 -11.02 -12.54 3.69
C ALA A 2 -12.02 -13.53 3.10
N VAL A 3 -12.55 -14.41 3.96
CA VAL A 3 -13.64 -15.33 3.64
C VAL A 3 -14.71 -15.10 4.70
N ASP A 4 -15.96 -14.92 4.26
CA ASP A 4 -17.11 -14.81 5.15
C ASP A 4 -17.10 -15.99 6.14
N PRO A 5 -17.24 -15.75 7.47
CA PRO A 5 -17.19 -16.79 8.49
C PRO A 5 -18.09 -18.00 8.20
N ARG A 6 -19.26 -17.80 7.58
CA ARG A 6 -20.21 -18.86 7.21
C ARG A 6 -19.68 -19.82 6.13
N HIS A 7 -18.64 -19.41 5.42
CA HIS A 7 -18.02 -20.13 4.32
C HIS A 7 -16.57 -20.55 4.59
N GLN A 8 -16.06 -20.32 5.80
CA GLN A 8 -14.74 -20.79 6.22
C GLN A 8 -14.67 -22.32 6.28
N GLY A 9 -13.45 -22.87 6.26
CA GLY A 9 -13.22 -24.33 6.24
C GLY A 9 -13.48 -25.00 4.88
N ARG A 10 -13.95 -24.26 3.87
CA ARG A 10 -14.28 -24.78 2.53
C ARG A 10 -13.20 -24.53 1.47
N LYS A 11 -11.96 -24.30 1.90
CA LYS A 11 -10.80 -24.00 1.04
C LYS A 11 -10.97 -22.78 0.11
N ALA A 12 -11.94 -21.89 0.35
CA ALA A 12 -12.12 -20.67 -0.45
C ALA A 12 -10.88 -19.76 -0.41
N ALA A 13 -10.24 -19.63 0.75
CA ALA A 13 -8.98 -18.90 0.88
C ALA A 13 -7.85 -19.53 0.05
N ALA A 14 -7.88 -20.85 -0.14
CA ALA A 14 -6.89 -21.57 -0.95
C ALA A 14 -7.02 -21.24 -2.43
N ALA A 15 -8.23 -21.35 -2.97
CA ALA A 15 -8.50 -20.95 -4.34
C ALA A 15 -8.11 -19.47 -4.59
N LEU A 16 -8.34 -18.59 -3.60
CA LEU A 16 -7.99 -17.19 -3.71
C LEU A 16 -6.47 -16.95 -3.73
N TYR A 17 -5.70 -17.61 -2.86
CA TYR A 17 -4.24 -17.45 -2.92
C TYR A 17 -3.65 -18.13 -4.15
N GLU A 18 -4.20 -19.25 -4.63
CA GLU A 18 -3.74 -19.92 -5.85
C GLU A 18 -3.87 -18.98 -7.06
N LEU A 19 -5.00 -18.29 -7.19
CA LEU A 19 -5.21 -17.29 -8.24
C LEU A 19 -4.16 -16.17 -8.19
N VAL A 20 -3.91 -15.62 -7.00
CA VAL A 20 -2.93 -14.54 -6.83
C VAL A 20 -1.51 -15.02 -7.14
N LEU A 21 -1.18 -16.24 -6.73
CA LEU A 21 0.11 -16.86 -7.02
C LEU A 21 0.31 -17.11 -8.52
N GLU A 22 -0.71 -17.63 -9.19
CA GLU A 22 -0.68 -17.84 -10.64
C GLU A 22 -0.51 -16.51 -11.38
N LEU A 23 -1.21 -15.47 -10.94
CA LEU A 23 -1.06 -14.13 -11.51
C LEU A 23 0.37 -13.59 -11.30
N GLY A 24 0.91 -13.69 -10.09
CA GLY A 24 2.27 -13.25 -9.76
C GLY A 24 3.33 -13.93 -10.62
N GLU A 25 3.21 -15.24 -10.81
CA GLU A 25 4.06 -16.00 -11.73
C GLU A 25 3.93 -15.51 -13.19
N LYS A 26 2.69 -15.34 -13.69
CA LYS A 26 2.45 -14.89 -15.07
C LYS A 26 3.04 -13.52 -15.36
N ILE A 27 2.93 -12.59 -14.42
CA ILE A 27 3.42 -11.20 -14.61
C ILE A 27 4.86 -11.01 -14.10
N ASN A 28 5.50 -12.07 -13.61
CA ASN A 28 6.84 -12.05 -13.04
C ASN A 28 7.00 -11.02 -11.90
N LEU A 29 5.98 -10.88 -11.06
CA LEU A 29 6.06 -10.02 -9.88
C LEU A 29 5.99 -10.86 -8.60
N PRO A 30 6.79 -10.51 -7.59
CA PRO A 30 6.67 -11.09 -6.26
C PRO A 30 5.33 -10.75 -5.60
N VAL A 31 4.79 -11.71 -4.86
CA VAL A 31 3.54 -11.55 -4.09
C VAL A 31 3.89 -11.31 -2.63
N TYR A 32 3.44 -10.19 -2.07
CA TYR A 32 3.63 -9.81 -0.66
C TYR A 32 2.30 -9.66 0.06
N PHE A 33 2.27 -10.01 1.35
CA PHE A 33 1.15 -9.66 2.22
C PHE A 33 1.52 -9.72 3.72
N GLU A 34 0.70 -9.05 4.52
CA GLU A 34 0.65 -9.20 5.98
C GLU A 34 -0.13 -10.44 6.38
N SER A 35 0.49 -11.33 7.15
CA SER A 35 -0.14 -12.53 7.67
C SER A 35 -0.59 -12.33 9.11
N SER A 36 -1.69 -12.97 9.51
CA SER A 36 -1.90 -13.20 10.94
C SER A 36 -0.82 -14.16 11.47
N PRO A 37 -0.31 -13.96 12.71
CA PRO A 37 0.64 -14.85 13.35
C PRO A 37 0.18 -16.32 13.35
N SER A 38 -1.12 -16.57 13.49
CA SER A 38 -1.68 -17.92 13.62
C SER A 38 -1.64 -18.74 12.33
N VAL A 39 -1.43 -18.12 11.16
CA VAL A 39 -1.51 -18.79 9.85
C VAL A 39 -0.21 -18.73 9.05
N VAL A 40 0.88 -18.22 9.61
CA VAL A 40 2.19 -18.14 8.95
C VAL A 40 2.65 -19.50 8.40
N ASN A 41 2.49 -20.56 9.20
CA ASN A 41 2.93 -21.90 8.81
C ASN A 41 2.12 -22.48 7.65
N LEU A 42 0.88 -22.03 7.42
CA LEU A 42 0.11 -22.40 6.24
C LEU A 42 0.77 -21.81 4.99
N TYR A 43 1.14 -20.53 5.03
CA TYR A 43 1.73 -19.87 3.88
C TYR A 43 3.14 -20.35 3.56
N LYS A 44 3.93 -20.72 4.57
CA LYS A 44 5.22 -21.39 4.36
C LYS A 44 5.09 -22.67 3.53
N LYS A 45 4.03 -23.47 3.76
CA LYS A 45 3.79 -24.72 3.02
C LYS A 45 3.50 -24.50 1.53
N VAL A 46 3.04 -23.31 1.15
CA VAL A 46 2.73 -22.96 -0.25
C VAL A 46 3.80 -22.04 -0.86
N GLY A 47 5.01 -22.04 -0.29
CA GLY A 47 6.20 -21.43 -0.88
C GLY A 47 6.45 -19.97 -0.49
N PHE A 48 5.71 -19.41 0.47
CA PHE A 48 6.05 -18.09 0.99
C PHE A 48 7.21 -18.13 1.98
N GLN A 49 8.12 -17.18 1.84
CA GLN A 49 9.19 -16.85 2.76
C GLN A 49 8.70 -15.83 3.79
N LEU A 50 9.08 -16.03 5.05
CA LEU A 50 8.84 -15.06 6.12
C LEU A 50 9.96 -14.01 6.07
N LEU A 51 9.58 -12.73 6.06
CA LEU A 51 10.53 -11.62 6.14
C LEU A 51 10.95 -11.37 7.59
N SER A 52 12.16 -10.84 7.77
CA SER A 52 12.66 -10.37 9.07
C SER A 52 11.93 -9.11 9.54
N ASP A 53 11.46 -8.30 8.60
CA ASP A 53 10.66 -7.11 8.87
C ASP A 53 9.25 -7.48 9.33
N THR A 54 8.73 -6.71 10.28
CA THR A 54 7.34 -6.77 10.74
C THR A 54 6.73 -5.37 10.70
N VAL A 55 5.41 -5.29 10.66
CA VAL A 55 4.70 -4.03 10.93
C VAL A 55 3.83 -4.19 12.17
N VAL A 56 3.57 -3.06 12.83
CA VAL A 56 2.76 -3.03 14.05
C VAL A 56 1.39 -2.47 13.72
N HIS A 57 0.36 -3.28 13.93
CA HIS A 57 -1.02 -2.79 13.92
C HIS A 57 -1.38 -2.29 15.30
N LYS A 58 -1.82 -1.03 15.37
CA LYS A 58 -2.15 -0.36 16.63
C LYS A 58 -3.43 -0.92 17.23
N ALA A 59 -3.40 -1.13 18.54
CA ALA A 59 -4.52 -1.62 19.35
C ALA A 59 -5.80 -0.81 19.10
N GLU A 60 -5.68 0.51 19.09
CA GLU A 60 -6.77 1.47 18.89
C GLU A 60 -7.45 1.36 17.52
N VAL A 61 -6.71 0.94 16.48
CA VAL A 61 -7.24 0.77 15.13
C VAL A 61 -7.95 -0.57 14.99
N LEU A 62 -7.45 -1.61 15.66
CA LEU A 62 -7.98 -2.96 15.56
C LEU A 62 -9.07 -3.29 16.60
N GLY A 63 -9.22 -2.47 17.64
CA GLY A 63 -10.09 -2.77 18.77
C GLY A 63 -9.57 -3.94 19.63
N THR A 64 -8.24 -4.11 19.69
CA THR A 64 -7.58 -5.16 20.48
C THR A 64 -6.97 -4.58 21.75
N GLU A 65 -6.68 -5.43 22.75
CA GLU A 65 -6.08 -4.97 24.03
C GLU A 65 -4.64 -4.44 23.86
N LYS A 66 -3.92 -4.93 22.85
CA LYS A 66 -2.52 -4.61 22.61
C LYS A 66 -2.23 -4.50 21.12
N ASP A 67 -1.15 -3.80 20.82
CA ASP A 67 -0.53 -3.75 19.50
C ASP A 67 -0.19 -5.17 19.02
N ILE A 68 -0.38 -5.42 17.72
CA ILE A 68 -0.12 -6.71 17.11
C ILE A 68 1.02 -6.55 16.11
N GLN A 69 2.11 -7.29 16.32
CA GLN A 69 3.14 -7.45 15.31
C GLN A 69 2.64 -8.43 14.25
N VAL A 70 2.50 -7.94 13.02
CA VAL A 70 2.08 -8.75 11.87
C VAL A 70 3.30 -9.21 11.06
N PRO A 71 3.47 -10.52 10.88
CA PRO A 71 4.45 -11.08 9.97
C PRO A 71 4.24 -10.61 8.51
N LEU A 72 5.33 -10.28 7.84
CA LEU A 72 5.33 -10.03 6.40
C LEU A 72 5.82 -11.27 5.65
N MET A 73 5.11 -11.63 4.59
CA MET A 73 5.40 -12.81 3.78
C MET A 73 5.64 -12.41 2.32
N VAL A 74 6.57 -13.09 1.65
CA VAL A 74 6.86 -12.92 0.22
C VAL A 74 6.92 -14.26 -0.50
N ARG A 75 6.43 -14.34 -1.73
CA ARG A 75 6.82 -15.40 -2.67
C ARG A 75 7.36 -14.77 -3.94
N MET A 76 8.62 -15.09 -4.26
CA MET A 76 9.25 -14.69 -5.50
C MET A 76 8.68 -15.50 -6.68
N PRO A 77 8.53 -14.88 -7.87
CA PRO A 77 8.15 -15.64 -9.06
C PRO A 77 9.31 -16.56 -9.44
N SER A 78 9.00 -17.71 -10.02
CA SER A 78 9.97 -18.74 -10.38
C SER A 78 11.05 -18.21 -11.34
N LYS A 79 10.67 -17.26 -12.21
CA LYS A 79 11.59 -16.59 -13.15
C LYS A 79 12.65 -15.71 -12.47
N ALA A 80 12.44 -15.28 -11.23
CA ALA A 80 13.42 -14.45 -10.52
C ALA A 80 14.74 -15.22 -10.30
N GLY A 81 14.67 -16.53 -10.04
CA GLY A 81 15.84 -17.38 -9.84
C GLY A 81 16.68 -17.05 -8.59
N ILE A 82 16.23 -16.10 -7.77
CA ILE A 82 16.90 -15.62 -6.56
C ILE A 82 15.89 -15.47 -5.42
N SER A 83 16.39 -15.47 -4.18
CA SER A 83 15.57 -15.19 -3.00
C SER A 83 15.19 -13.71 -2.92
N PHE A 84 14.20 -13.38 -2.07
CA PHE A 84 13.83 -11.98 -1.87
C PHE A 84 14.97 -11.17 -1.24
N GLU A 85 15.72 -11.76 -0.30
CA GLU A 85 16.81 -11.04 0.38
C GLU A 85 17.96 -10.73 -0.58
N GLU A 86 18.32 -11.67 -1.46
CA GLU A 86 19.28 -11.44 -2.53
C GLU A 86 18.80 -10.32 -3.47
N TRP A 87 17.54 -10.37 -3.91
CA TRP A 87 16.96 -9.31 -4.73
C TRP A 87 17.00 -7.95 -4.02
N ARG A 88 16.60 -7.89 -2.75
CA ARG A 88 16.61 -6.68 -1.93
C ARG A 88 18.02 -6.10 -1.81
N SER A 89 19.03 -6.94 -1.62
CA SER A 89 20.43 -6.52 -1.51
C SER A 89 20.99 -5.89 -2.79
N SER A 90 20.42 -6.24 -3.95
CA SER A 90 20.79 -5.64 -5.24
C SER A 90 20.29 -4.20 -5.43
N GLY A 91 19.45 -3.73 -4.52
CA GLY A 91 18.82 -2.41 -4.57
C GLY A 91 17.48 -2.41 -5.32
N TYR A 92 16.79 -1.27 -5.25
CA TYR A 92 15.49 -1.09 -5.90
C TYR A 92 15.65 -0.38 -7.25
N PRO A 93 14.81 -0.70 -8.25
CA PRO A 93 14.77 0.07 -9.49
C PRO A 93 14.58 1.55 -9.20
N LYS A 94 15.30 2.41 -9.93
CA LYS A 94 15.04 3.85 -9.90
C LYS A 94 13.71 4.11 -10.61
N PHE A 95 12.66 4.32 -9.83
CA PHE A 95 11.42 4.83 -10.39
C PHE A 95 11.67 6.28 -10.85
N GLY A 96 11.44 6.55 -12.14
CA GLY A 96 11.53 7.92 -12.63
C GLY A 96 10.54 8.82 -11.90
N THR A 97 10.92 10.06 -11.63
CA THR A 97 9.99 11.09 -11.14
C THR A 97 9.02 11.44 -12.24
N ARG A 98 7.91 10.71 -12.36
CA ARG A 98 6.72 11.26 -13.00
C ARG A 98 6.11 12.24 -12.02
N GLU A 99 5.97 13.51 -12.42
CA GLU A 99 5.11 14.43 -11.69
C GLU A 99 3.68 13.86 -11.72
N VAL A 100 3.26 13.30 -10.58
CA VAL A 100 1.87 12.88 -10.40
C VAL A 100 1.08 14.12 -10.04
N SER A 101 0.45 14.75 -11.02
CA SER A 101 -0.50 15.84 -10.75
C SER A 101 -1.76 15.24 -10.12
N TYR A 102 -1.90 15.37 -8.81
CA TYR A 102 -3.16 15.06 -8.11
C TYR A 102 -4.26 15.98 -8.66
N VAL A 103 -5.34 15.42 -9.20
CA VAL A 103 -6.45 16.21 -9.79
C VAL A 103 -7.08 17.17 -8.77
N GLY A 104 -7.01 16.84 -7.47
CA GLY A 104 -7.45 17.73 -6.38
C GLY A 104 -6.55 18.96 -6.15
N GLY A 105 -5.26 18.91 -6.50
CA GLY A 105 -4.32 20.01 -6.27
C GLY A 105 -4.53 21.21 -7.19
N GLN A 106 -5.13 21.01 -8.37
CA GLN A 106 -5.47 22.10 -9.28
C GLN A 106 -6.66 22.93 -8.77
N ALA A 107 -7.63 22.29 -8.11
CA ALA A 107 -8.76 22.99 -7.49
C ALA A 107 -8.31 23.86 -6.31
N GLU A 108 -7.37 23.38 -5.49
CA GLU A 108 -6.81 24.13 -4.36
C GLU A 108 -5.99 25.34 -4.82
N LYS A 109 -5.13 25.15 -5.84
CA LYS A 109 -4.36 26.24 -6.47
C LYS A 109 -5.27 27.29 -7.12
N ALA A 110 -6.34 26.85 -7.79
CA ALA A 110 -7.32 27.76 -8.38
C ALA A 110 -8.06 28.58 -7.30
N LYS A 111 -8.47 27.96 -6.19
CA LYS A 111 -9.08 28.67 -5.07
C LYS A 111 -8.14 29.71 -4.47
N GLN A 112 -6.87 29.36 -4.24
CA GLN A 112 -5.88 30.31 -3.70
C GLN A 112 -5.62 31.48 -4.66
N GLN A 113 -5.49 31.23 -5.97
CA GLN A 113 -5.35 32.32 -6.94
C GLN A 113 -6.57 33.25 -6.98
N ILE A 114 -7.79 32.70 -6.89
CA ILE A 114 -9.02 33.51 -6.85
C ILE A 114 -9.05 34.36 -5.57
N VAL A 115 -8.71 33.79 -4.41
CA VAL A 115 -8.68 34.52 -3.14
C VAL A 115 -7.65 35.66 -3.20
N THR A 116 -6.43 35.40 -3.66
CA THR A 116 -5.39 36.44 -3.77
C THR A 116 -5.79 37.56 -4.73
N LYS A 117 -6.42 37.23 -5.86
CA LYS A 117 -6.89 38.22 -6.83
C LYS A 117 -8.04 39.08 -6.27
N VAL A 118 -8.97 38.48 -5.54
CA VAL A 118 -10.10 39.18 -4.91
C VAL A 118 -9.64 40.10 -3.78
N VAL A 119 -8.67 39.66 -2.96
CA VAL A 119 -8.09 40.48 -1.88
C VAL A 119 -7.33 41.67 -2.47
N GLY A 120 -6.46 41.46 -3.47
CA GLY A 120 -5.72 42.55 -4.11
C GLY A 120 -6.62 43.57 -4.83
N LEU A 121 -7.73 43.14 -5.42
CA LEU A 121 -8.72 44.04 -6.02
C LEU A 121 -9.47 44.88 -4.97
N ARG A 122 -9.71 44.35 -3.77
CA ARG A 122 -10.35 45.09 -2.66
C ARG A 122 -9.40 46.13 -2.07
N GLU A 123 -8.12 45.82 -1.93
CA GLU A 123 -7.10 46.75 -1.44
C GLU A 123 -6.85 47.90 -2.42
N ALA A 124 -6.79 47.61 -3.72
CA ALA A 124 -6.67 48.65 -4.76
C ALA A 124 -7.88 49.60 -4.78
N LYS A 125 -9.10 49.07 -4.62
CA LYS A 125 -10.32 49.90 -4.56
C LYS A 125 -10.41 50.75 -3.29
N SER A 126 -9.87 50.28 -2.17
CA SER A 126 -9.82 51.06 -0.92
C SER A 126 -8.80 52.20 -0.98
N ALA A 127 -7.74 52.04 -1.78
CA ALA A 127 -6.74 53.09 -2.01
C ALA A 127 -7.22 54.22 -2.95
N GLU A 128 -8.19 53.95 -3.84
CA GLU A 128 -8.80 54.95 -4.72
C GLU A 128 -9.92 55.78 -4.05
N ILE A 129 -10.37 55.41 -2.84
CA ILE A 129 -11.50 56.05 -2.15
C ILE A 129 -11.05 56.86 -0.90
N SER A 130 -9.74 56.94 -0.61
CA SER A 130 -9.24 57.87 0.40
C SER A 130 -8.91 59.24 -0.25
N PRO A 131 -9.45 60.36 0.28
CA PRO A 131 -9.32 61.69 -0.31
C PRO A 131 -7.90 62.26 -0.28
#